data_AF-A0A084IKW1-F1
#
_entry.id   AF-A0A084IKW1-F1
#
_cell.length_a   1.000
_cell.length_b   1.000
_cell.length_c   1.000
_cell.angle_alpha   90.00
_cell.angle_beta   90.00
_cell.angle_gamma   90.00
#
_symmetry.space_group_name_H-M   'P 1'
#
loop_
_entity.id
_entity.type
_entity.pdbx_description
1 polymer ?
#
loop_
_entity_poly.entity_id
_entity_poly.type
_entity_poly.pdbx_seq_one_letter_code
_entity_poly.pdbx_strand_id
1 'polypeptide(L)'
;MLHWLDDAAIDRALDAAFRVASFGVFRIATRYSAGPLVGGRNEFASVHDAEWWCQRLAAVFGHAETIENTPREYCVIVTAPVDAALAARVADLQRRAKRRATWARRRQRLAGRLWRLVRGTVSERRLLRELAGKHVALVGNAVSLAERDYGTAIDAADVVVRCNRGILVAEYSHGSRTDWVVTGLPISRATAESRGIQRMVWVSRRAKMMRNIPAWMFASGRLHMFSKARDVHLARELGKIASTGMKAIDLLAASDCARLDIYGFDFGASHSASQPTRPMSPDHDFDAERRRALSLIEADARLHWHP
;
A
#
# COMPACT_ATOMS: atom_id res chain seq x y z
N MET A 1 -0.72 -3.72 -22.91
CA MET A 1 -1.08 -2.29 -22.90
C MET A 1 -1.95 -2.05 -21.67
N LEU A 2 -1.48 -1.26 -20.69
CA LEU A 2 -2.23 -0.94 -19.48
C LEU A 2 -3.53 -0.23 -19.86
N HIS A 3 -4.66 -0.92 -19.78
CA HIS A 3 -5.95 -0.25 -19.85
C HIS A 3 -6.25 0.35 -18.47
N TRP A 4 -5.58 1.47 -18.18
CA TRP A 4 -6.27 2.58 -17.53
C TRP A 4 -7.63 2.74 -18.25
N LEU A 5 -8.67 3.21 -17.57
CA LEU A 5 -9.66 3.94 -18.37
C LEU A 5 -8.85 5.06 -19.01
N ASP A 6 -8.64 4.96 -20.32
CA ASP A 6 -7.99 6.04 -21.05
C ASP A 6 -8.83 7.30 -20.85
N ASP A 7 -8.20 8.46 -20.99
CA ASP A 7 -8.88 9.74 -20.77
C ASP A 7 -10.18 9.83 -21.59
N ALA A 8 -10.20 9.21 -22.78
CA ALA A 8 -11.38 9.13 -23.63
C ALA A 8 -12.52 8.28 -23.03
N ALA A 9 -12.22 7.17 -22.36
CA ALA A 9 -13.20 6.34 -21.67
C ALA A 9 -13.76 7.03 -20.43
N ILE A 10 -12.91 7.77 -19.70
CA ILE A 10 -13.35 8.63 -18.61
C ILE A 10 -14.29 9.70 -19.15
N ASP A 11 -13.94 10.38 -20.24
CA ASP A 11 -14.77 11.42 -20.84
C ASP A 11 -16.12 10.89 -21.29
N ARG A 12 -16.13 9.76 -22.00
CA ARG A 12 -17.39 9.11 -22.41
C ARG A 12 -18.29 8.79 -21.22
N ALA A 13 -17.71 8.35 -20.09
CA ALA A 13 -18.46 8.06 -18.88
C ALA A 13 -19.02 9.33 -18.22
N LEU A 14 -18.24 10.42 -18.18
CA LEU A 14 -18.68 11.70 -17.64
C LEU A 14 -19.76 12.35 -18.51
N ASP A 15 -19.60 12.32 -19.83
CA ASP A 15 -20.61 12.80 -20.78
C ASP A 15 -21.93 12.03 -20.65
N ALA A 16 -21.83 10.71 -20.47
CA ALA A 16 -23.00 9.88 -20.22
C ALA A 16 -23.69 10.24 -18.90
N ALA A 17 -22.92 10.51 -17.84
CA ALA A 17 -23.47 10.96 -16.57
C ALA A 17 -24.14 12.34 -16.68
N PHE A 18 -23.54 13.28 -17.41
CA PHE A 18 -24.10 14.62 -17.63
C PHE A 18 -25.42 14.59 -18.40
N ARG A 19 -25.55 13.68 -19.38
CA ARG A 19 -26.82 13.47 -20.10
C ARG A 19 -27.96 12.99 -19.21
N VAL A 20 -27.66 12.36 -18.06
CA VAL A 20 -28.66 11.90 -17.09
C VAL A 20 -29.03 13.02 -16.12
N ALA A 21 -28.06 13.82 -15.68
CA ALA A 21 -28.30 14.91 -14.74
C ALA A 21 -27.26 16.04 -14.91
N SER A 22 -27.74 17.29 -14.86
CA SER A 22 -26.89 18.49 -14.89
C SER A 22 -26.01 18.65 -13.65
N PHE A 23 -26.30 17.90 -12.58
CA PHE A 23 -25.53 17.89 -11.33
C PHE A 23 -25.36 16.46 -10.82
N GLY A 24 -24.27 16.22 -10.10
CA GLY A 24 -23.94 14.91 -9.55
C GLY A 24 -23.16 14.98 -8.24
N VAL A 25 -23.25 13.88 -7.49
CA VAL A 25 -22.41 13.61 -6.32
C VAL A 25 -21.56 12.39 -6.67
N PHE A 26 -20.25 12.61 -6.80
CA PHE A 26 -19.29 11.60 -7.22
C PHE A 26 -18.47 11.14 -6.03
N ARG A 27 -18.49 9.83 -5.76
CA ARG A 27 -17.56 9.19 -4.82
C ARG A 27 -16.49 8.46 -5.62
N ILE A 28 -15.28 9.00 -5.62
CA ILE A 28 -14.21 8.57 -6.53
C ILE A 28 -13.02 8.05 -5.74
N ALA A 29 -12.51 6.87 -6.10
CA ALA A 29 -11.31 6.30 -5.50
C ALA A 29 -10.07 7.10 -5.91
N THR A 30 -9.23 7.44 -4.94
CA THR A 30 -7.96 8.15 -5.16
C THR A 30 -6.74 7.27 -4.93
N ARG A 31 -6.97 5.95 -4.75
CA ARG A 31 -5.97 4.89 -4.63
C ARG A 31 -6.51 3.59 -5.19
N TYR A 32 -5.62 2.68 -5.57
CA TYR A 32 -5.98 1.30 -5.85
C TYR A 32 -6.62 0.61 -4.64
N SER A 33 -7.55 -0.29 -4.92
CA SER A 33 -8.22 -1.10 -3.90
C SER A 33 -7.20 -2.04 -3.26
N ALA A 34 -7.27 -2.15 -1.94
CA ALA A 34 -6.59 -3.22 -1.21
C ALA A 34 -7.44 -4.50 -1.13
N GLY A 35 -8.58 -4.54 -1.85
CA GLY A 35 -9.42 -5.72 -1.99
C GLY A 35 -8.80 -6.80 -2.89
N PRO A 36 -9.57 -7.87 -3.14
CA PRO A 36 -9.25 -8.85 -4.18
C PRO A 36 -9.37 -8.22 -5.58
N LEU A 37 -8.77 -8.88 -6.56
CA LEU A 37 -8.91 -8.52 -7.97
C LEU A 37 -10.30 -8.94 -8.48
N VAL A 38 -10.87 -8.15 -9.39
CA VAL A 38 -12.12 -8.44 -10.11
C VAL A 38 -11.76 -8.70 -11.57
N GLY A 39 -11.97 -9.93 -12.05
CA GLY A 39 -11.56 -10.33 -13.40
C GLY A 39 -10.05 -10.17 -13.65
N GLY A 40 -9.22 -10.45 -12.64
CA GLY A 40 -7.76 -10.31 -12.72
C GLY A 40 -7.24 -8.87 -12.69
N ARG A 41 -8.09 -7.88 -12.39
CA ARG A 41 -7.71 -6.45 -12.34
C ARG A 41 -8.12 -5.80 -11.03
N ASN A 42 -7.44 -4.72 -10.65
CA ASN A 42 -7.89 -3.91 -9.54
C ASN A 42 -9.27 -3.33 -9.87
N GLU A 43 -10.15 -3.29 -8.87
CA GLU A 43 -11.47 -2.65 -8.99
C GLU A 43 -11.37 -1.21 -9.49
N PHE A 44 -10.31 -0.50 -9.11
CA PHE A 44 -10.06 0.88 -9.54
C PHE A 44 -9.00 0.88 -10.64
N ALA A 45 -9.45 1.06 -11.89
CA ALA A 45 -8.60 1.02 -13.08
C ALA A 45 -7.80 2.32 -13.32
N SER A 46 -8.34 3.47 -12.88
CA SER A 46 -7.65 4.76 -12.98
C SER A 46 -7.68 5.49 -11.64
N VAL A 47 -6.53 5.99 -11.23
CA VAL A 47 -6.32 6.61 -9.92
C VAL A 47 -5.65 7.96 -10.08
N HIS A 48 -6.43 9.01 -9.86
CA HIS A 48 -5.98 10.40 -9.86
C HIS A 48 -6.27 11.04 -8.50
N ASP A 49 -5.65 12.18 -8.22
CA ASP A 49 -5.94 12.93 -7.01
C ASP A 49 -7.27 13.71 -7.15
N ALA A 50 -7.70 14.29 -6.04
CA ALA A 50 -8.97 15.01 -5.99
C ALA A 50 -8.95 16.28 -6.85
N GLU A 51 -7.79 16.91 -7.03
CA GLU A 51 -7.67 18.13 -7.83
C GLU A 51 -7.87 17.83 -9.31
N TRP A 52 -7.21 16.78 -9.81
CA TRP A 52 -7.41 16.28 -11.17
C TRP A 52 -8.88 15.95 -11.43
N TRP A 53 -9.53 15.21 -10.51
CA TRP A 53 -10.95 14.87 -10.65
C TRP A 53 -11.87 16.09 -10.60
N CYS A 54 -11.59 17.08 -9.73
CA CYS A 54 -12.33 18.34 -9.70
C CYS A 54 -12.21 19.08 -11.03
N GLN A 55 -11.00 19.23 -11.57
CA GLN A 55 -10.79 19.89 -12.87
C GLN A 55 -11.54 19.16 -13.99
N ARG A 56 -11.46 17.83 -14.02
CA ARG A 56 -12.12 17.02 -15.05
C ARG A 56 -13.65 17.10 -14.97
N LEU A 57 -14.21 17.03 -13.77
CA LEU A 57 -15.66 17.17 -13.57
C LEU A 57 -16.13 18.60 -13.86
N ALA A 58 -15.38 19.63 -13.49
CA ALA A 58 -15.72 21.01 -13.79
C ALA A 58 -15.75 21.28 -15.30
N ALA A 59 -14.88 20.64 -16.07
CA ALA A 59 -14.87 20.76 -17.54
C ALA A 59 -16.17 20.25 -18.19
N VAL A 60 -16.83 19.26 -17.58
CA VAL A 60 -18.08 18.66 -18.10
C VAL A 60 -19.32 19.31 -17.49
N PHE A 61 -19.32 19.54 -16.17
CA PHE A 61 -20.49 20.02 -15.42
C PHE A 61 -20.48 21.53 -15.16
N GLY A 62 -19.43 22.26 -15.59
CA GLY A 62 -19.26 23.70 -15.36
C GLY A 62 -18.84 24.09 -13.94
N HIS A 63 -19.04 23.21 -12.96
CA HIS A 63 -18.60 23.39 -11.58
C HIS A 63 -18.24 22.04 -10.95
N ALA A 64 -17.24 22.03 -10.07
CA ALA A 64 -16.93 20.89 -9.24
C ALA A 64 -16.16 21.32 -7.99
N GLU A 65 -16.60 20.86 -6.82
CA GLU A 65 -15.90 21.10 -5.56
C GLU A 65 -15.82 19.84 -4.70
N THR A 66 -14.68 19.67 -4.01
CA THR A 66 -14.49 18.54 -3.10
C THR A 66 -15.13 18.85 -1.75
N ILE A 67 -16.17 18.10 -1.38
CA ILE A 67 -16.82 18.24 -0.07
C ILE A 67 -16.19 17.33 0.99
N GLU A 68 -15.61 16.20 0.59
CA GLU A 68 -14.86 15.31 1.47
C GLU A 68 -13.63 14.77 0.75
N ASN A 69 -12.45 14.98 1.33
CA ASN A 69 -11.24 14.33 0.88
C ASN A 69 -10.76 13.40 1.99
N THR A 70 -11.08 12.10 1.88
CA THR A 70 -10.44 11.13 2.76
C THR A 70 -9.04 10.88 2.20
N PRO A 71 -7.96 11.22 2.91
CA PRO A 71 -6.61 11.17 2.34
C PRO A 71 -6.10 9.76 2.01
N ARG A 72 -6.95 8.74 2.04
CA ARG A 72 -6.57 7.32 2.10
C ARG A 72 -7.34 6.39 1.19
N GLU A 73 -8.52 6.75 0.70
CA GLU A 73 -9.41 5.82 -0.02
C GLU A 73 -10.21 6.50 -1.14
N TYR A 74 -10.93 7.58 -0.85
CA TYR A 74 -11.78 8.27 -1.84
C TYR A 74 -11.90 9.78 -1.60
N CYS A 75 -12.25 10.52 -2.63
CA CYS A 75 -12.83 11.85 -2.52
C CYS A 75 -14.33 11.80 -2.83
N VAL A 76 -15.05 12.80 -2.31
CA VAL A 76 -16.44 13.08 -2.67
C VAL A 76 -16.46 14.47 -3.29
N ILE A 77 -16.87 14.54 -4.56
CA ILE A 77 -16.95 15.76 -5.35
C ILE A 77 -18.40 15.99 -5.71
N VAL A 78 -18.86 17.22 -5.59
CA VAL A 78 -20.18 17.65 -6.04
C VAL A 78 -20.02 18.62 -7.20
N THR A 79 -20.93 18.56 -8.16
CA THR A 79 -20.91 19.47 -9.32
C THR A 79 -21.97 20.56 -9.26
N ALA A 80 -22.82 20.54 -8.23
CA ALA A 80 -23.68 21.66 -7.89
C ALA A 80 -22.96 22.60 -6.90
N PRO A 81 -23.16 23.92 -7.00
CA PRO A 81 -22.68 24.86 -6.00
C PRO A 81 -23.21 24.50 -4.60
N VAL A 82 -22.33 24.42 -3.61
CA VAL A 82 -22.72 24.17 -2.21
C VAL A 82 -23.01 25.49 -1.52
N ASP A 83 -24.26 25.67 -1.09
CA ASP A 83 -24.61 26.82 -0.24
C ASP A 83 -24.02 26.73 1.17
N ALA A 84 -24.03 27.85 1.89
CA ALA A 84 -23.46 27.93 3.23
C ALA A 84 -24.12 26.97 4.25
N ALA A 85 -25.41 26.66 4.08
CA ALA A 85 -26.15 25.79 4.99
C ALA A 85 -25.75 24.32 4.81
N LEU A 86 -25.63 23.86 3.56
CA LEU A 86 -25.14 22.53 3.23
C LEU A 86 -23.67 22.38 3.62
N ALA A 87 -22.82 23.38 3.33
CA ALA A 87 -21.42 23.38 3.77
C ALA A 87 -21.30 23.21 5.29
N ALA A 88 -22.10 23.95 6.07
CA ALA A 88 -22.12 23.85 7.52
C ALA A 88 -22.55 22.44 8.00
N ARG A 89 -23.54 21.84 7.35
CA ARG A 89 -24.04 20.49 7.66
C ARG A 89 -23.00 19.41 7.35
N VAL A 90 -22.33 19.49 6.20
CA VAL A 90 -21.23 18.59 5.82
C VAL A 90 -20.09 18.70 6.84
N ALA A 91 -19.69 19.92 7.19
CA ALA A 91 -18.65 20.15 8.19
C ALA A 91 -19.01 19.53 9.55
N ASP A 92 -20.29 19.58 9.96
CA ASP A 92 -20.73 18.95 11.20
C ASP A 92 -20.66 17.42 11.16
N LEU A 93 -21.12 16.82 10.06
CA LEU A 93 -21.03 15.37 9.85
C LEU A 93 -19.57 14.89 9.88
N GLN A 94 -18.67 15.64 9.23
CA GLN A 94 -17.23 15.36 9.25
C GLN A 94 -16.64 15.47 10.67
N ARG A 95 -17.03 16.49 11.45
CA ARG A 95 -16.62 16.61 12.86
C ARG A 95 -17.08 15.40 13.67
N ARG A 96 -18.34 14.97 13.53
CA ARG A 96 -18.88 13.77 14.21
C ARG A 96 -18.14 12.50 13.79
N ALA A 97 -17.90 12.30 12.50
CA ALA A 97 -17.13 11.18 11.97
C ALA A 97 -15.70 11.15 12.53
N LYS A 98 -15.01 12.30 12.55
CA LYS A 98 -13.66 12.44 13.11
C LYS A 98 -13.61 12.13 14.61
N ARG A 99 -14.63 12.53 15.38
CA ARG A 99 -14.76 12.17 16.81
C ARG A 99 -14.92 10.65 16.97
N ARG A 100 -15.84 10.02 16.23
CA ARG A 100 -16.04 8.55 16.23
C ARG A 100 -14.76 7.80 15.88
N ALA A 101 -14.07 8.19 14.80
CA ALA A 101 -12.80 7.59 14.40
C ALA A 101 -11.70 7.76 15.45
N THR A 102 -11.68 8.88 16.17
CA THR A 102 -10.73 9.12 17.26
C THR A 102 -10.97 8.22 18.45
N TRP A 103 -12.23 8.04 18.85
CA TRP A 103 -12.62 7.11 19.89
C TRP A 103 -12.32 5.66 19.51
N ALA A 104 -12.65 5.24 18.29
CA ALA A 104 -12.31 3.91 17.78
C ALA A 104 -10.80 3.65 17.84
N ARG A 105 -9.97 4.61 17.40
CA ARG A 105 -8.50 4.52 17.49
C ARG A 105 -8.01 4.44 18.95
N ARG A 106 -8.61 5.18 19.88
CA ARG A 106 -8.26 5.09 21.31
C ARG A 106 -8.55 3.70 21.87
N ARG A 107 -9.75 3.16 21.60
CA ARG A 107 -10.12 1.78 22.00
C ARG A 107 -9.16 0.74 21.41
N GLN A 108 -8.86 0.85 20.12
CA GLN A 108 -7.91 -0.04 19.44
C GLN A 108 -6.52 0.01 20.06
N ARG A 109 -6.04 1.20 20.47
CA ARG A 109 -4.73 1.34 21.14
C ARG A 109 -4.71 0.69 22.51
N LEU A 110 -5.77 0.85 23.30
CA LEU A 110 -5.89 0.20 24.61
C LEU A 110 -5.90 -1.32 24.44
N ALA A 111 -6.73 -1.84 23.53
CA ALA A 111 -6.75 -3.27 23.22
C ALA A 111 -5.39 -3.78 22.73
N GLY A 112 -4.70 -3.03 21.86
CA GLY A 112 -3.38 -3.38 21.36
C GLY A 112 -2.31 -3.41 22.47
N ARG A 113 -2.38 -2.51 23.45
CA ARG A 113 -1.49 -2.54 24.63
C ARG A 113 -1.72 -3.79 25.47
N LEU A 114 -2.98 -4.15 25.72
CA LEU A 114 -3.33 -5.37 26.44
C LEU A 114 -2.81 -6.61 25.70
N TRP A 115 -3.09 -6.72 24.40
CA TRP A 115 -2.61 -7.85 23.58
C TRP A 115 -1.09 -7.99 23.56
N ARG A 116 -0.34 -6.89 23.61
CA ARG A 116 1.13 -6.93 23.69
C ARG A 116 1.68 -7.49 24.99
N LEU A 117 0.91 -7.40 26.08
CA LEU A 117 1.29 -7.96 27.38
C LEU A 117 1.03 -9.47 27.41
N VAL A 118 -0.05 -9.92 26.78
CA VAL A 118 -0.48 -11.34 26.82
C VAL A 118 0.01 -12.18 25.64
N ARG A 119 0.44 -11.55 24.53
CA ARG A 119 0.97 -12.25 23.35
C ARG A 119 2.25 -11.61 22.84
N GLY A 120 3.30 -12.44 22.74
CA GLY A 120 4.54 -12.10 22.07
C GLY A 120 4.36 -12.01 20.55
N THR A 121 5.28 -11.31 19.89
CA THR A 121 5.41 -11.31 18.43
C THR A 121 6.29 -12.47 17.97
N VAL A 122 6.11 -12.90 16.73
CA VAL A 122 6.97 -13.91 16.09
C VAL A 122 8.42 -13.41 16.15
N SER A 123 9.34 -14.25 16.62
CA SER A 123 10.76 -13.89 16.65
C SER A 123 11.35 -13.91 15.25
N GLU A 124 12.36 -13.09 15.01
CA GLU A 124 13.02 -13.00 13.70
C GLU A 124 13.60 -14.35 13.26
N ARG A 125 14.31 -15.05 14.17
CA ARG A 125 14.84 -16.40 13.91
C ARG A 125 13.74 -17.40 13.53
N ARG A 126 12.53 -17.29 14.10
CA ARG A 126 11.41 -18.15 13.69
C ARG A 126 10.91 -17.75 12.31
N LEU A 127 10.75 -16.45 12.06
CA LEU A 127 10.33 -15.92 10.77
C LEU A 127 11.29 -16.39 9.66
N LEU A 128 12.59 -16.14 9.78
CA LEU A 128 13.57 -16.48 8.74
C LEU A 128 13.68 -18.00 8.50
N ARG A 129 13.55 -18.83 9.54
CA ARG A 129 13.49 -20.30 9.39
C ARG A 129 12.30 -20.79 8.58
N GLU A 130 11.19 -20.06 8.54
CA GLU A 130 10.04 -20.44 7.71
C GLU A 130 10.29 -20.25 6.21
N LEU A 131 11.35 -19.53 5.84
CA LEU A 131 11.79 -19.33 4.47
C LEU A 131 12.93 -20.27 4.07
N ALA A 132 13.50 -21.03 5.01
CA ALA A 132 14.65 -21.89 4.73
C ALA A 132 14.34 -22.89 3.60
N GLY A 133 15.21 -22.95 2.60
CA GLY A 133 15.08 -23.83 1.43
C GLY A 133 13.95 -23.46 0.46
N LYS A 134 13.22 -22.36 0.67
CA LYS A 134 12.09 -21.96 -0.18
C LYS A 134 12.49 -21.01 -1.29
N HIS A 135 11.69 -21.00 -2.35
CA HIS A 135 11.65 -19.94 -3.34
C HIS A 135 10.72 -18.81 -2.88
N VAL A 136 11.27 -17.62 -2.74
CA VAL A 136 10.59 -16.42 -2.24
C VAL A 136 10.49 -15.38 -3.34
N ALA A 137 9.29 -14.85 -3.58
CA ALA A 137 9.07 -13.67 -4.41
C ALA A 137 8.79 -12.46 -3.53
N LEU A 138 9.68 -11.47 -3.54
CA LEU A 138 9.48 -10.16 -2.92
C LEU A 138 8.94 -9.18 -3.96
N VAL A 139 7.73 -8.66 -3.72
CA VAL A 139 7.06 -7.72 -4.61
C VAL A 139 6.97 -6.33 -3.96
N GLY A 140 7.63 -5.38 -4.61
CA GLY A 140 7.60 -3.96 -4.29
C GLY A 140 6.28 -3.30 -4.70
N ASN A 141 6.28 -1.98 -4.80
CA ASN A 141 5.09 -1.22 -5.19
C ASN A 141 5.41 -0.21 -6.30
N ALA A 142 6.49 -0.37 -7.06
CA ALA A 142 6.76 0.51 -8.20
C ALA A 142 5.63 0.41 -9.22
N VAL A 143 5.19 1.55 -9.78
CA VAL A 143 4.13 1.55 -10.82
C VAL A 143 4.63 0.89 -12.11
N SER A 144 5.93 0.97 -12.38
CA SER A 144 6.59 0.29 -13.51
C SER A 144 6.35 -1.23 -13.54
N LEU A 145 6.07 -1.89 -12.41
CA LEU A 145 5.72 -3.31 -12.38
C LEU A 145 4.47 -3.61 -13.21
N ALA A 146 3.53 -2.68 -13.32
CA ALA A 146 2.28 -2.88 -14.04
C ALA A 146 2.47 -3.06 -15.56
N GLU A 147 3.65 -2.73 -16.09
CA GLU A 147 4.03 -2.90 -17.50
C GLU A 147 4.69 -4.26 -17.79
N ARG A 148 4.85 -5.11 -16.77
CA ARG A 148 5.54 -6.40 -16.85
C ARG A 148 4.55 -7.56 -16.82
N ASP A 149 4.98 -8.73 -17.31
CA ASP A 149 4.20 -9.98 -17.28
C ASP A 149 4.78 -10.98 -16.25
N TYR A 150 5.10 -10.50 -15.05
CA TYR A 150 5.72 -11.32 -14.00
C TYR A 150 4.72 -12.08 -13.12
N GLY A 151 3.40 -11.90 -13.31
CA GLY A 151 2.39 -12.40 -12.39
C GLY A 151 2.43 -13.90 -12.16
N THR A 152 2.55 -14.68 -13.24
CA THR A 152 2.69 -16.14 -13.15
C THR A 152 3.99 -16.55 -12.46
N ALA A 153 5.10 -15.86 -12.73
CA ALA A 153 6.39 -16.13 -12.09
C ALA A 153 6.38 -15.79 -10.59
N ILE A 154 5.71 -14.71 -10.19
CA ILE A 154 5.49 -14.33 -8.79
C ILE A 154 4.66 -15.40 -8.08
N ASP A 155 3.54 -15.81 -8.66
CA ASP A 155 2.63 -16.79 -8.05
C ASP A 155 3.19 -18.21 -8.05
N ALA A 156 4.25 -18.50 -8.81
CA ALA A 156 4.96 -19.77 -8.78
C ALA A 156 5.87 -19.95 -7.55
N ALA A 157 6.19 -18.88 -6.82
CA ALA A 157 7.02 -18.96 -5.62
C ALA A 157 6.31 -19.71 -4.48
N ASP A 158 7.10 -20.32 -3.59
CA ASP A 158 6.60 -20.96 -2.37
C ASP A 158 6.01 -19.91 -1.41
N VAL A 159 6.63 -18.72 -1.35
CA VAL A 159 6.20 -17.61 -0.49
C VAL A 159 6.22 -16.30 -1.26
N VAL A 160 5.06 -15.65 -1.37
CA VAL A 160 4.92 -14.31 -1.93
C VAL A 160 4.88 -13.26 -0.82
N VAL A 161 5.90 -12.41 -0.77
CA VAL A 161 6.06 -11.32 0.20
C VAL A 161 5.75 -9.99 -0.48
N ARG A 162 4.83 -9.20 0.07
CA ARG A 162 4.50 -7.87 -0.48
C ARG A 162 4.79 -6.73 0.46
N CYS A 163 5.15 -5.57 -0.10
CA CYS A 163 5.40 -4.36 0.68
C CYS A 163 4.11 -3.53 0.92
N ASN A 164 4.05 -2.83 2.05
CA ASN A 164 3.00 -1.89 2.43
C ASN A 164 1.60 -2.50 2.51
N ARG A 165 0.71 -2.14 1.59
CA ARG A 165 -0.66 -2.67 1.51
C ARG A 165 -0.75 -3.88 0.57
N GLY A 166 0.34 -4.26 -0.10
CA GLY A 166 0.33 -5.27 -1.16
C GLY A 166 -0.68 -4.93 -2.23
N ILE A 167 -0.57 -3.73 -2.82
CA ILE A 167 -1.48 -3.32 -3.88
C ILE A 167 -1.25 -4.22 -5.10
N LEU A 168 -2.34 -4.73 -5.66
CA LEU A 168 -2.35 -5.55 -6.87
C LEU A 168 -3.02 -4.72 -7.96
N VAL A 169 -2.28 -4.27 -8.97
CA VAL A 169 -2.86 -3.49 -10.07
C VAL A 169 -3.53 -4.42 -11.07
N ALA A 170 -2.83 -5.49 -11.47
CA ALA A 170 -3.37 -6.54 -12.31
C ALA A 170 -2.65 -7.86 -12.04
N GLU A 171 -3.36 -8.96 -12.24
CA GLU A 171 -2.86 -10.32 -11.99
C GLU A 171 -1.69 -10.66 -12.90
N TYR A 172 -1.75 -10.29 -14.18
CA TYR A 172 -0.68 -10.59 -15.14
C TYR A 172 0.68 -10.00 -14.74
N SER A 173 0.70 -8.87 -14.02
CA SER A 173 1.93 -8.18 -13.62
C SER A 173 2.33 -8.46 -12.17
N HIS A 174 1.34 -8.54 -11.29
CA HIS A 174 1.58 -8.61 -9.85
C HIS A 174 1.40 -10.00 -9.29
N GLY A 175 0.72 -10.92 -9.99
CA GLY A 175 0.18 -12.14 -9.43
C GLY A 175 -1.02 -11.85 -8.52
N SER A 176 -1.64 -12.91 -8.01
CA SER A 176 -2.81 -12.86 -7.14
C SER A 176 -2.49 -13.21 -5.68
N ARG A 177 -1.40 -13.95 -5.42
CA ARG A 177 -1.07 -14.49 -4.10
C ARG A 177 -0.42 -13.45 -3.19
N THR A 178 -0.66 -13.56 -1.88
CA THR A 178 0.04 -12.78 -0.85
C THR A 178 0.14 -13.61 0.43
N ASP A 179 1.28 -14.25 0.65
CA ASP A 179 1.51 -15.04 1.86
C ASP A 179 1.95 -14.14 3.01
N TRP A 180 2.85 -13.20 2.74
CA TRP A 180 3.47 -12.34 3.73
C TRP A 180 3.32 -10.87 3.35
N VAL A 181 3.25 -10.01 4.35
CA VAL A 181 3.27 -8.55 4.14
C VAL A 181 4.28 -7.85 5.04
N VAL A 182 5.12 -7.03 4.44
CA VAL A 182 6.09 -6.16 5.13
C VAL A 182 5.58 -4.74 5.08
N THR A 183 5.22 -4.16 6.22
CA THR A 183 4.41 -2.93 6.22
C THR A 183 4.71 -1.97 7.37
N GLY A 184 4.64 -0.67 7.08
CA GLY A 184 4.51 0.40 8.07
C GLY A 184 3.09 0.97 8.14
N LEU A 185 2.13 0.36 7.43
CA LEU A 185 0.77 0.84 7.26
C LEU A 185 -0.23 -0.16 7.86
N PRO A 186 -1.35 0.32 8.43
CA PRO A 186 -2.38 -0.57 8.94
C PRO A 186 -3.05 -1.35 7.79
N ILE A 187 -3.30 -2.62 8.03
CA ILE A 187 -4.08 -3.53 7.18
C ILE A 187 -5.31 -3.98 7.98
N SER A 188 -6.45 -4.11 7.31
CA SER A 188 -7.68 -4.59 7.95
C SER A 188 -7.61 -6.11 8.15
N ARG A 189 -8.33 -6.62 9.16
CA ARG A 189 -8.41 -8.07 9.39
C ARG A 189 -9.03 -8.79 8.19
N ALA A 190 -10.12 -8.25 7.65
CA ALA A 190 -10.81 -8.81 6.49
C ALA A 190 -9.91 -8.87 5.25
N THR A 191 -9.11 -7.82 4.99
CA THR A 191 -8.12 -7.83 3.89
C THR A 191 -7.06 -8.90 4.11
N ALA A 192 -6.55 -9.06 5.33
CA ALA A 192 -5.55 -10.08 5.61
C ALA A 192 -6.11 -11.50 5.51
N GLU A 193 -7.35 -11.73 5.96
CA GLU A 193 -8.02 -13.04 5.88
C GLU A 193 -8.38 -13.40 4.44
N SER A 194 -9.00 -12.49 3.68
CA SER A 194 -9.36 -12.72 2.27
C SER A 194 -8.16 -13.01 1.37
N ARG A 195 -6.99 -12.47 1.69
CA ARG A 195 -5.75 -12.70 0.95
C ARG A 195 -4.92 -13.87 1.47
N GLY A 196 -5.35 -14.54 2.55
CA GLY A 196 -4.61 -15.65 3.14
C GLY A 196 -3.29 -15.25 3.81
N ILE A 197 -3.13 -14.00 4.27
CA ILE A 197 -1.87 -13.51 4.83
C ILE A 197 -1.50 -14.29 6.10
N GLN A 198 -0.37 -14.97 6.04
CA GLN A 198 0.17 -15.85 7.06
C GLN A 198 1.15 -15.13 8.00
N ARG A 199 1.90 -14.15 7.49
CA ARG A 199 2.84 -13.34 8.31
C ARG A 199 2.73 -11.86 8.00
N MET A 200 2.90 -11.05 9.04
CA MET A 200 2.96 -9.60 8.94
C MET A 200 4.24 -9.11 9.62
N VAL A 201 5.06 -8.37 8.90
CA VAL A 201 6.27 -7.75 9.44
C VAL A 201 6.02 -6.25 9.57
N TRP A 202 5.98 -5.74 10.79
CA TRP A 202 5.85 -4.31 11.03
C TRP A 202 7.22 -3.63 11.10
N VAL A 203 7.50 -2.78 10.11
CA VAL A 203 8.85 -2.21 9.93
C VAL A 203 9.07 -0.81 10.51
N SER A 204 8.00 -0.12 10.91
CA SER A 204 8.13 1.26 11.41
C SER A 204 8.15 1.31 12.94
N ARG A 205 9.27 1.76 13.50
CA ARG A 205 9.44 1.96 14.96
C ARG A 205 9.06 3.38 15.41
N ARG A 206 8.71 4.28 14.48
CA ARG A 206 8.25 5.64 14.79
C ARG A 206 7.04 5.58 15.73
N ALA A 207 7.06 6.33 16.83
CA ALA A 207 6.01 6.27 17.86
C ALA A 207 4.60 6.45 17.30
N LYS A 208 4.42 7.37 16.33
CA LYS A 208 3.14 7.61 15.64
C LYS A 208 2.66 6.37 14.87
N MET A 209 3.56 5.64 14.22
CA MET A 209 3.25 4.43 13.45
C MET A 209 2.97 3.25 14.37
N MET A 210 3.77 3.08 15.42
CA MET A 210 3.52 2.07 16.47
C MET A 210 2.12 2.19 17.10
N ARG A 211 1.61 3.42 17.28
CA ARG A 211 0.25 3.69 17.77
C ARG A 211 -0.86 3.35 16.76
N ASN A 212 -0.51 3.06 15.51
CA ASN A 212 -1.45 2.73 14.44
C ASN A 212 -1.45 1.23 14.11
N ILE A 213 -0.65 0.41 14.81
CA ILE A 213 -0.70 -1.04 14.66
C ILE A 213 -2.08 -1.52 15.13
N PRO A 214 -2.87 -2.17 14.28
CA PRO A 214 -4.15 -2.70 14.69
C PRO A 214 -4.04 -3.75 15.78
N ALA A 215 -4.89 -3.67 16.81
CA ALA A 215 -4.91 -4.62 17.93
C ALA A 215 -5.01 -6.08 17.46
N TRP A 216 -5.77 -6.33 16.39
CA TRP A 216 -5.94 -7.68 15.83
C TRP A 216 -4.62 -8.29 15.34
N MET A 217 -3.65 -7.48 14.90
CA MET A 217 -2.35 -8.00 14.45
C MET A 217 -1.59 -8.64 15.61
N PHE A 218 -1.62 -8.03 16.79
CA PHE A 218 -1.05 -8.63 18.00
C PHE A 218 -1.82 -9.90 18.42
N ALA A 219 -3.16 -9.85 18.37
CA ALA A 219 -3.99 -11.00 18.72
C ALA A 219 -3.75 -12.21 17.79
N SER A 220 -3.45 -11.98 16.52
CA SER A 220 -3.32 -13.02 15.48
C SER A 220 -2.19 -14.02 15.68
N GLY A 221 -1.13 -13.65 16.42
CA GLY A 221 0.10 -14.46 16.52
C GLY A 221 0.92 -14.51 15.22
N ARG A 222 0.58 -13.72 14.20
CA ARG A 222 1.25 -13.67 12.88
C ARG A 222 2.21 -12.48 12.73
N LEU A 223 2.25 -11.60 13.72
CA LEU A 223 3.00 -10.34 13.67
C LEU A 223 4.45 -10.55 14.12
N HIS A 224 5.40 -10.07 13.32
CA HIS A 224 6.79 -9.84 13.68
C HIS A 224 7.08 -8.33 13.74
N MET A 225 7.90 -7.91 14.69
CA MET A 225 8.36 -6.52 14.81
C MET A 225 9.80 -6.42 14.33
N PHE A 226 10.04 -5.60 13.32
CA PHE A 226 11.39 -5.39 12.79
C PHE A 226 12.34 -4.86 13.87
N SER A 227 13.55 -5.40 13.91
CA SER A 227 14.55 -5.09 14.93
C SER A 227 14.94 -3.62 14.90
N LYS A 228 15.00 -2.98 16.09
CA LYS A 228 15.52 -1.60 16.21
C LYS A 228 17.01 -1.54 15.87
N ALA A 229 17.77 -2.56 16.26
CA ALA A 229 19.20 -2.60 16.00
C ALA A 229 19.48 -2.67 14.50
N ARG A 230 18.75 -3.54 13.78
CA ARG A 230 18.82 -3.65 12.32
C ARG A 230 18.40 -2.34 11.63
N ASP A 231 17.30 -1.73 12.08
CA ASP A 231 16.83 -0.43 11.53
C ASP A 231 17.88 0.68 11.68
N VAL A 232 18.53 0.76 12.85
CA VAL A 232 19.60 1.75 13.11
C VAL A 232 20.85 1.44 12.29
N HIS A 233 21.22 0.17 12.15
CA HIS A 233 22.37 -0.24 11.36
C HIS A 233 22.17 0.10 9.88
N LEU A 234 21.04 -0.31 9.30
CA LEU A 234 20.70 -0.02 7.91
C LEU A 234 20.62 1.49 7.64
N ALA A 235 20.06 2.27 8.58
CA ALA A 235 20.03 3.73 8.43
C ALA A 235 21.42 4.39 8.46
N ARG A 236 22.39 3.82 9.19
CA ARG A 236 23.77 4.30 9.19
C ARG A 236 24.47 3.98 7.87
N GLU A 237 24.26 2.78 7.33
CA GLU A 237 24.82 2.39 6.03
C GLU A 237 24.31 3.28 4.89
N LEU A 238 23.01 3.59 4.91
CA LEU A 238 22.35 4.36 3.85
C LEU A 238 22.50 5.88 4.02
N GLY A 239 22.93 6.37 5.18
CA GLY A 239 22.93 7.81 5.53
C GLY A 239 21.55 8.42 5.76
N LYS A 240 20.46 7.69 5.47
CA LYS A 240 19.06 8.06 5.72
C LYS A 240 18.26 6.85 6.21
N ILE A 241 17.02 7.09 6.63
CA ILE A 241 16.14 5.99 7.01
C ILE A 241 15.79 5.14 5.78
N ALA A 242 15.85 3.82 5.95
CA ALA A 242 15.46 2.89 4.90
C ALA A 242 13.95 2.92 4.62
N SER A 243 13.59 2.77 3.35
CA SER A 243 12.23 2.51 2.89
C SER A 243 11.71 1.17 3.40
N THR A 244 10.40 0.96 3.32
CA THR A 244 9.82 -0.38 3.61
C THR A 244 10.37 -1.45 2.66
N GLY A 245 10.66 -1.06 1.41
CA GLY A 245 11.23 -1.95 0.41
C GLY A 245 12.64 -2.40 0.79
N MET A 246 13.53 -1.46 1.10
CA MET A 246 14.90 -1.81 1.50
C MET A 246 14.94 -2.64 2.78
N LYS A 247 14.08 -2.34 3.76
CA LYS A 247 13.96 -3.19 4.97
C LYS A 247 13.47 -4.61 4.67
N ALA A 248 12.61 -4.77 3.66
CA ALA A 248 12.16 -6.09 3.23
C ALA A 248 13.30 -6.86 2.57
N ILE A 249 14.05 -6.22 1.66
CA ILE A 249 15.23 -6.83 1.02
C ILE A 249 16.25 -7.25 2.09
N ASP A 250 16.62 -6.34 2.99
CA ASP A 250 17.58 -6.60 4.08
C ASP A 250 17.14 -7.75 5.00
N LEU A 251 15.85 -7.81 5.36
CA LEU A 251 15.31 -8.90 6.17
C LEU A 251 15.37 -10.25 5.45
N LEU A 252 14.93 -10.29 4.20
CA LEU A 252 14.78 -11.54 3.45
C LEU A 252 16.13 -12.08 2.97
N ALA A 253 17.08 -11.21 2.64
CA ALA A 253 18.46 -11.57 2.31
C ALA A 253 19.13 -12.32 3.47
N ALA A 254 18.79 -11.98 4.72
CA ALA A 254 19.29 -12.67 5.91
C ALA A 254 18.65 -14.05 6.17
N SER A 255 17.71 -14.51 5.34
CA SER A 255 17.11 -15.85 5.47
C SER A 255 17.95 -16.91 4.75
N ASP A 256 17.72 -18.18 5.07
CA ASP A 256 18.31 -19.34 4.36
C ASP A 256 17.42 -19.82 3.20
N CYS A 257 16.66 -18.92 2.55
CA CYS A 257 15.87 -19.26 1.37
C CYS A 257 16.76 -19.82 0.25
N ALA A 258 16.21 -20.71 -0.58
CA ALA A 258 16.94 -21.26 -1.72
C ALA A 258 17.08 -20.23 -2.85
N ARG A 259 16.08 -19.35 -2.99
CA ARG A 259 16.02 -18.31 -4.02
C ARG A 259 15.15 -17.14 -3.55
N LEU A 260 15.59 -15.91 -3.83
CA LEU A 260 14.84 -14.68 -3.59
C LEU A 260 14.75 -13.88 -4.89
N ASP A 261 13.59 -13.89 -5.54
CA ASP A 261 13.31 -13.01 -6.68
C ASP A 261 12.68 -11.69 -6.21
N ILE A 262 13.20 -10.57 -6.71
CA ILE A 262 12.85 -9.21 -6.29
C ILE A 262 12.20 -8.47 -7.47
N TYR A 263 10.91 -8.19 -7.39
CA TYR A 263 10.09 -7.58 -8.44
C TYR A 263 9.55 -6.21 -8.03
N GLY A 264 9.45 -5.26 -8.97
CA GLY A 264 8.79 -3.98 -8.72
C GLY A 264 9.55 -3.05 -7.77
N PHE A 265 10.88 -3.06 -7.90
CA PHE A 265 11.82 -2.15 -7.22
C PHE A 265 12.63 -1.39 -8.26
N ASP A 266 12.25 -0.14 -8.51
CA ASP A 266 12.95 0.78 -9.40
C ASP A 266 13.61 1.95 -8.64
N PHE A 267 13.64 1.85 -7.32
CA PHE A 267 14.30 2.79 -6.41
C PHE A 267 13.89 4.25 -6.69
N GLY A 268 12.58 4.46 -6.84
CA GLY A 268 12.01 5.81 -6.95
C GLY A 268 12.05 6.40 -8.35
N ALA A 269 12.46 5.64 -9.37
CA ALA A 269 12.32 6.06 -10.77
C ALA A 269 10.85 6.24 -11.16
N SER A 270 9.93 5.44 -10.60
CA SER A 270 8.48 5.65 -10.72
C SER A 270 7.82 5.90 -9.36
N HIS A 271 6.57 6.36 -9.41
CA HIS A 271 5.74 6.50 -8.22
C HIS A 271 5.42 5.14 -7.59
N SER A 272 4.99 5.15 -6.34
CA SER A 272 4.50 3.94 -5.69
C SER A 272 3.01 3.73 -5.96
N ALA A 273 2.58 2.53 -6.35
CA ALA A 273 1.17 2.14 -6.45
C ALA A 273 0.40 2.28 -5.12
N SER A 274 1.09 2.34 -3.97
CA SER A 274 0.46 2.65 -2.68
C SER A 274 0.05 4.13 -2.56
N GLN A 275 0.68 5.02 -3.34
CA GLN A 275 0.45 6.47 -3.39
C GLN A 275 0.72 6.99 -4.82
N PRO A 276 -0.06 6.58 -5.83
CA PRO A 276 0.29 6.81 -7.24
C PRO A 276 0.31 8.28 -7.64
N THR A 277 -0.39 9.13 -6.89
CA THR A 277 -0.53 10.57 -7.14
C THR A 277 0.43 11.42 -6.32
N ARG A 278 1.36 10.80 -5.58
CA ARG A 278 2.30 11.54 -4.72
C ARG A 278 3.73 11.23 -5.11
N PRO A 279 4.62 12.23 -5.06
CA PRO A 279 6.03 11.99 -5.22
C PRO A 279 6.53 11.04 -4.13
N MET A 280 7.62 10.36 -4.44
CA MET A 280 8.31 9.51 -3.48
C MET A 280 8.81 10.32 -2.28
N SER A 281 8.85 9.70 -1.11
CA SER A 281 9.15 10.40 0.14
C SER A 281 10.62 10.88 0.18
N PRO A 282 10.89 12.17 0.45
CA PRO A 282 12.26 12.70 0.53
C PRO A 282 13.03 12.20 1.77
N ASP A 283 12.32 11.60 2.73
CA ASP A 283 12.91 10.94 3.91
C ASP A 283 13.89 9.80 3.54
N HIS A 284 13.78 9.24 2.33
CA HIS A 284 14.59 8.11 1.86
C HIS A 284 15.71 8.58 0.91
N ASP A 285 16.78 7.80 0.84
CA ASP A 285 17.82 7.95 -0.18
C ASP A 285 17.73 6.74 -1.10
N PHE A 286 16.94 6.86 -2.16
CA PHE A 286 16.67 5.72 -3.03
C PHE A 286 17.90 5.32 -3.86
N ASP A 287 18.82 6.25 -4.14
CA ASP A 287 20.08 5.93 -4.81
C ASP A 287 20.99 5.09 -3.91
N ALA A 288 21.07 5.44 -2.61
CA ALA A 288 21.78 4.62 -1.62
C ALA A 288 21.13 3.24 -1.45
N GLU A 289 19.79 3.18 -1.41
CA GLU A 289 19.05 1.92 -1.36
C GLU A 289 19.33 1.06 -2.60
N ARG A 290 19.35 1.65 -3.79
CA ARG A 290 19.69 0.96 -5.05
C ARG A 290 21.09 0.37 -4.99
N ARG A 291 22.09 1.17 -4.62
CA ARG A 291 23.48 0.70 -4.48
C ARG A 291 23.58 -0.44 -3.48
N ARG A 292 22.92 -0.34 -2.34
CA ARG A 292 22.93 -1.38 -1.31
C ARG A 292 22.27 -2.67 -1.79
N ALA A 293 21.13 -2.58 -2.45
CA ALA A 293 20.42 -3.74 -2.98
C ALA A 293 21.24 -4.45 -4.06
N LEU A 294 21.84 -3.71 -5.01
CA LEU A 294 22.71 -4.30 -6.03
C LEU A 294 23.94 -4.97 -5.41
N SER A 295 24.56 -4.35 -4.41
CA SER A 295 25.66 -4.98 -3.67
C SER A 295 25.25 -6.28 -2.97
N LEU A 296 24.01 -6.39 -2.46
CA LEU A 296 23.50 -7.65 -1.90
C LEU A 296 23.34 -8.73 -2.99
N ILE A 297 22.77 -8.34 -4.13
CA ILE A 297 22.53 -9.25 -5.26
C ILE A 297 23.86 -9.77 -5.82
N GLU A 298 24.86 -8.91 -5.94
CA GLU A 298 26.21 -9.29 -6.40
C GLU A 298 26.91 -10.24 -5.41
N ALA A 299 26.70 -10.05 -4.10
CA ALA A 299 27.34 -10.85 -3.06
C ALA A 299 26.62 -12.19 -2.77
N ASP A 300 25.35 -12.32 -3.14
CA ASP A 300 24.51 -13.48 -2.82
C ASP A 300 23.80 -14.01 -4.06
N ALA A 301 24.31 -15.12 -4.60
CA ALA A 301 23.82 -15.75 -5.83
C ALA A 301 22.36 -16.23 -5.75
N ARG A 302 21.74 -16.26 -4.57
CA ARG A 302 20.33 -16.63 -4.38
C ARG A 302 19.38 -15.48 -4.72
N LEU A 303 19.90 -14.25 -4.73
CA LEU A 303 19.12 -13.03 -4.96
C LEU A 303 19.09 -12.70 -6.45
N HIS A 304 17.90 -12.52 -6.99
CA HIS A 304 17.69 -12.16 -8.39
C HIS A 304 16.77 -10.95 -8.49
N TRP A 305 17.21 -9.90 -9.18
CA TRP A 305 16.41 -8.71 -9.38
C TRP A 305 15.79 -8.69 -10.77
N HIS A 306 14.49 -8.38 -10.79
CA HIS A 306 13.66 -8.30 -11.99
C HIS A 306 13.15 -6.85 -12.13
N PRO A 307 13.78 -6.04 -12.99
CA PRO A 307 13.41 -4.64 -13.21
C PRO A 307 12.11 -4.49 -14.01
#